data_AF-A0A1Q5T2Y8-F1
#
_entry.id   AF-A0A1Q5T2Y8-F1
#
_cell.length_a   1.000
_cell.length_b   1.000
_cell.length_c   1.000
_cell.angle_alpha   90.00
_cell.angle_beta   90.00
_cell.angle_gamma   90.00
#
_symmetry.space_group_name_H-M   'P 1'
#
loop_
_entity.id
_entity.type
_entity.pdbx_description
1 polymer ?
#
loop_
_entity_poly.entity_id
_entity_poly.type
_entity_poly.pdbx_seq_one_letter_code
_entity_poly.pdbx_strand_id
1 'polypeptide(L)'
;MTFAFATPLICGLQLGCSVTARLPNADNIRVPRVVLAVLPLMFLIGYMVPTQAMVIPAPSLMSIDMKQIAIAIWQPWPAYVSILTTVAYYVLSPFFPNNHRASMSGLRWVYASAFANATLTHLVSWIVSLATVAVPGLFNEQYLSDLHPSKVFAIPLPWSGAKVETVAEGVHYFLRWDYLIGSAGVLLWALTLYSVAHKQILSTVSWPGLLVKVAVLTILTGPTGAAVELMWERDELVFKETGGSRQQAIKDKKSL
;
A
#
# COMPACT_ATOMS: atom_id res chain seq x y z
N MET A 1 -15.99 -8.41 3.60
CA MET A 1 -15.16 -8.17 4.79
C MET A 1 -14.45 -6.85 4.62
N THR A 2 -14.36 -6.04 5.67
CA THR A 2 -13.87 -4.66 5.59
C THR A 2 -12.35 -4.64 5.68
N PHE A 3 -11.71 -3.54 5.28
CA PHE A 3 -10.25 -3.44 5.23
C PHE A 3 -9.61 -3.59 6.61
N ALA A 4 -10.24 -3.07 7.67
CA ALA A 4 -9.80 -3.21 9.06
C ALA A 4 -9.76 -4.64 9.58
N PHE A 5 -10.58 -5.55 9.05
CA PHE A 5 -10.57 -6.94 9.49
C PHE A 5 -9.71 -7.82 8.58
N ALA A 6 -9.93 -7.72 7.26
CA ALA A 6 -9.28 -8.59 6.30
C ALA A 6 -7.76 -8.38 6.30
N THR A 7 -7.30 -7.14 6.36
CA THR A 7 -5.88 -6.82 6.21
C THR A 7 -5.05 -7.30 7.40
N PRO A 8 -5.38 -6.98 8.67
CA PRO A 8 -4.63 -7.50 9.81
C PRO A 8 -4.65 -9.03 9.89
N LEU A 9 -5.78 -9.66 9.51
CA LEU A 9 -5.88 -11.12 9.48
C LEU A 9 -4.90 -11.72 8.45
N ILE A 10 -4.89 -11.22 7.22
CA ILE A 10 -3.97 -11.69 6.17
C ILE A 10 -2.52 -11.44 6.56
N CYS A 11 -2.21 -10.25 7.08
CA CYS A 11 -0.89 -9.91 7.59
C CYS A 11 -0.45 -10.86 8.72
N GLY A 12 -1.33 -11.14 9.68
CA GLY A 12 -1.05 -12.07 10.78
C GLY A 12 -0.84 -13.51 10.30
N LEU A 13 -1.67 -13.98 9.37
CA LEU A 13 -1.49 -15.29 8.72
C LEU A 13 -0.15 -15.36 7.98
N GLN A 14 0.22 -14.31 7.26
CA GLN A 14 1.50 -14.25 6.54
C GLN A 14 2.69 -14.30 7.51
N LEU A 15 2.64 -13.57 8.63
CA LEU A 15 3.69 -13.62 9.66
C LEU A 15 3.80 -15.01 10.31
N GLY A 16 2.65 -15.65 10.56
CA GLY A 16 2.60 -16.97 11.19
C GLY A 16 3.07 -18.10 10.28
N CYS A 17 2.71 -18.05 8.99
CA CYS A 17 2.82 -19.17 8.06
C CYS A 17 3.90 -19.02 6.99
N SER A 18 4.37 -17.80 6.69
CA SER A 18 5.29 -17.58 5.57
C SER A 18 6.75 -17.80 5.95
N VAL A 19 7.46 -18.58 5.12
CA VAL A 19 8.93 -18.69 5.20
C VAL A 19 9.59 -17.33 4.95
N THR A 20 9.02 -16.48 4.10
CA THR A 20 9.56 -15.14 3.85
C THR A 20 9.53 -14.25 5.08
N ALA A 21 8.65 -14.53 6.05
CA ALA A 21 8.59 -13.80 7.31
C ALA A 21 9.66 -14.25 8.32
N ARG A 22 10.03 -15.53 8.30
CA ARG A 22 10.95 -16.13 9.29
C ARG A 22 12.39 -16.27 8.81
N LEU A 23 12.60 -16.49 7.52
CA LEU A 23 13.91 -16.75 6.90
C LEU A 23 13.97 -16.04 5.53
N PRO A 24 14.07 -14.70 5.52
CA PRO A 24 14.15 -13.93 4.29
C PRO A 24 15.48 -14.19 3.60
N ASN A 25 15.42 -14.68 2.38
CA ASN A 25 16.57 -14.78 1.47
C ASN A 25 16.10 -14.39 0.05
N ALA A 26 17.05 -14.04 -0.82
CA ALA A 26 16.76 -13.54 -2.17
C ALA A 26 15.96 -14.52 -3.03
N ASP A 27 16.06 -15.83 -2.79
CA ASP A 27 15.31 -16.85 -3.53
C ASP A 27 13.85 -16.94 -3.05
N ASN A 28 13.61 -16.83 -1.74
CA ASN A 28 12.30 -16.92 -1.09
C ASN A 28 11.43 -15.69 -1.37
N ILE A 29 12.03 -14.50 -1.52
CA ILE A 29 11.29 -13.26 -1.82
C ILE A 29 11.26 -12.94 -3.32
N ARG A 30 11.78 -13.84 -4.16
CA ARG A 30 11.88 -13.60 -5.60
C ARG A 30 10.51 -13.60 -6.25
N VAL A 31 10.19 -12.50 -6.92
CA VAL A 31 8.98 -12.38 -7.75
C VAL A 31 9.35 -12.53 -9.22
N PRO A 32 8.54 -13.25 -10.04
CA PRO A 32 8.78 -13.33 -11.47
C PRO A 32 8.82 -11.95 -12.13
N ARG A 33 9.78 -11.75 -13.05
CA ARG A 33 10.01 -10.45 -13.70
C ARG A 33 8.77 -9.91 -14.43
N VAL A 34 7.99 -10.80 -15.05
CA VAL A 34 6.76 -10.45 -15.76
C VAL A 34 5.77 -9.81 -14.81
N VAL A 35 5.59 -10.42 -13.63
CA VAL A 35 4.70 -9.92 -12.58
C VAL A 35 5.15 -8.52 -12.14
N LEU A 36 6.44 -8.32 -11.87
CA LEU A 36 6.98 -7.01 -11.50
C LEU A 36 6.77 -5.95 -12.58
N ALA A 37 6.87 -6.33 -13.86
CA ALA A 37 6.70 -5.41 -14.98
C ALA A 37 5.24 -5.00 -15.19
N VAL A 38 4.28 -5.93 -15.03
CA VAL A 38 2.86 -5.68 -15.33
C VAL A 38 2.08 -5.19 -14.12
N LEU A 39 2.52 -5.47 -12.89
CA LEU A 39 1.73 -5.21 -11.68
C LEU A 39 1.28 -3.74 -11.54
N PRO A 40 2.12 -2.71 -11.75
CA PRO A 40 1.66 -1.33 -11.67
C PRO A 40 0.57 -0.99 -12.70
N LEU A 41 0.68 -1.55 -13.92
CA LEU A 41 -0.31 -1.36 -14.98
C LEU A 41 -1.62 -2.10 -14.64
N MET A 42 -1.54 -3.34 -14.16
CA MET A 42 -2.72 -4.11 -13.77
C MET A 42 -3.44 -3.46 -12.58
N PHE A 43 -2.69 -2.87 -11.64
CA PHE A 43 -3.26 -2.06 -10.57
C PHE A 43 -3.94 -0.79 -11.10
N LEU A 44 -3.33 -0.09 -12.06
CA LEU A 44 -3.95 1.08 -12.69
C LEU A 44 -5.29 0.72 -13.35
N ILE A 45 -5.33 -0.37 -14.12
CA ILE A 45 -6.54 -0.81 -14.82
C ILE A 45 -7.59 -1.36 -13.83
N GLY A 46 -7.17 -2.23 -12.92
CA GLY A 46 -8.07 -2.97 -12.03
C GLY A 46 -8.60 -2.15 -10.87
N TYR A 47 -7.88 -1.12 -10.43
CA TYR A 47 -8.26 -0.31 -9.26
C TYR A 47 -8.44 1.18 -9.59
N MET A 48 -7.47 1.82 -10.24
CA MET A 48 -7.52 3.28 -10.43
C MET A 48 -8.62 3.69 -11.42
N VAL A 49 -8.76 2.99 -12.55
CA VAL A 49 -9.82 3.30 -13.53
C VAL A 49 -11.22 3.19 -12.92
N PRO A 50 -11.60 2.08 -12.23
CA PRO A 50 -12.88 2.01 -11.51
C PRO A 50 -13.02 3.10 -10.45
N THR A 51 -11.94 3.45 -9.75
CA THR A 51 -11.97 4.52 -8.73
C THR A 51 -12.33 5.86 -9.36
N GLN A 52 -11.75 6.22 -10.50
CA GLN A 52 -12.09 7.47 -11.20
C GLN A 52 -13.55 7.46 -11.69
N ALA A 53 -14.06 6.32 -12.15
CA ALA A 53 -15.47 6.21 -12.55
C ALA A 53 -16.43 6.52 -11.39
N MET A 54 -16.09 6.14 -10.15
CA MET A 54 -16.92 6.46 -8.97
C MET A 54 -16.94 7.95 -8.59
N VAL A 55 -15.87 8.69 -8.94
CA VAL A 55 -15.75 10.13 -8.64
C VAL A 55 -16.64 10.97 -9.56
N ILE A 56 -17.05 10.42 -10.72
CA ILE A 56 -17.89 11.14 -11.68
C ILE A 56 -19.19 11.62 -11.00
N PRO A 57 -19.53 12.92 -11.12
CA PRO A 57 -20.75 13.49 -10.57
C PRO A 57 -22.02 12.84 -11.14
N ALA A 58 -22.91 12.43 -10.24
CA ALA A 58 -24.26 12.01 -10.56
C ALA A 58 -25.26 13.00 -9.94
N PRO A 59 -26.37 13.36 -10.61
CA PRO A 59 -26.84 12.83 -11.90
C PRO A 59 -26.29 13.58 -13.13
N SER A 60 -25.48 14.63 -12.96
CA SER A 60 -25.14 15.56 -14.04
C SER A 60 -24.30 14.97 -15.17
N LEU A 61 -23.37 14.07 -14.87
CA LEU A 61 -22.49 13.43 -15.86
C LEU A 61 -22.71 11.91 -15.96
N MET A 62 -23.31 11.30 -14.94
CA MET A 62 -23.60 9.88 -14.87
C MET A 62 -24.93 9.65 -14.12
N SER A 63 -25.77 8.72 -14.57
CA SER A 63 -26.99 8.38 -13.83
C SER A 63 -26.68 7.74 -12.48
N ILE A 64 -27.63 7.80 -11.54
CA ILE A 64 -27.47 7.20 -10.21
C ILE A 64 -27.24 5.69 -10.32
N ASP A 65 -27.99 5.02 -11.19
CA ASP A 65 -27.85 3.56 -11.42
C ASP A 65 -26.47 3.20 -11.95
N MET A 66 -25.93 3.98 -12.91
CA MET A 66 -24.58 3.76 -13.42
C MET A 66 -23.51 3.97 -12.34
N LYS A 67 -23.74 4.91 -11.42
CA LYS A 67 -22.83 5.12 -10.27
C LYS A 67 -22.85 3.94 -9.31
N GLN A 68 -24.03 3.35 -9.06
CA GLN A 68 -24.14 2.13 -8.24
C GLN A 68 -23.43 0.94 -8.90
N ILE A 69 -23.55 0.78 -10.22
CA ILE A 69 -22.82 -0.24 -10.98
C ILE A 69 -21.31 0.00 -10.90
N ALA A 70 -20.84 1.24 -11.04
CA ALA A 70 -19.42 1.58 -10.90
C ALA A 70 -18.89 1.21 -9.51
N ILE A 71 -19.65 1.50 -8.45
CA ILE A 71 -19.31 1.09 -7.07
C ILE A 71 -19.26 -0.43 -6.94
N ALA A 72 -20.22 -1.15 -7.52
CA ALA A 72 -20.26 -2.61 -7.49
C ALA A 72 -19.06 -3.24 -8.23
N ILE A 73 -18.70 -2.70 -9.40
CA ILE A 73 -17.52 -3.12 -10.17
C ILE A 73 -16.24 -2.86 -9.38
N TRP A 74 -16.15 -1.76 -8.63
CA TRP A 74 -14.96 -1.43 -7.83
C TRP A 74 -14.70 -2.41 -6.67
N GLN A 75 -15.73 -3.01 -6.06
CA GLN A 75 -15.57 -3.85 -4.86
C GLN A 75 -14.57 -5.02 -5.03
N PRO A 76 -14.66 -5.88 -6.06
CA PRO A 76 -13.76 -7.02 -6.24
C PRO A 76 -12.44 -6.67 -6.96
N TRP A 77 -11.98 -5.41 -6.94
CA TRP A 77 -10.73 -5.01 -7.61
C TRP A 77 -9.51 -5.89 -7.32
N PRO A 78 -9.27 -6.43 -6.09
CA PRO A 78 -8.10 -7.28 -5.85
C PRO A 78 -8.15 -8.56 -6.67
N ALA A 79 -9.36 -9.09 -6.92
CA ALA A 79 -9.55 -10.28 -7.76
C ALA A 79 -9.20 -9.97 -9.22
N TYR A 80 -9.61 -8.82 -9.76
CA TYR A 80 -9.25 -8.42 -11.13
C TYR A 80 -7.74 -8.28 -11.29
N VAL A 81 -7.07 -7.58 -10.37
CA VAL A 81 -5.61 -7.42 -10.41
C VAL A 81 -4.91 -8.78 -10.35
N SER A 82 -5.37 -9.67 -9.47
CA SER A 82 -4.82 -11.03 -9.34
C SER A 82 -5.01 -11.86 -10.61
N ILE A 83 -6.22 -11.88 -11.17
CA ILE A 83 -6.55 -12.62 -12.40
C ILE A 83 -5.74 -12.07 -13.57
N LEU A 84 -5.75 -10.75 -13.79
CA LEU A 84 -5.03 -10.10 -14.88
C LEU A 84 -3.51 -10.35 -14.78
N THR A 85 -2.95 -10.25 -13.58
CA THR A 85 -1.52 -10.52 -13.34
C THR A 85 -1.19 -11.99 -13.58
N THR A 86 -2.07 -12.92 -13.20
CA THR A 86 -1.90 -14.36 -13.43
C THR A 86 -1.95 -14.69 -14.91
N VAL A 87 -2.93 -14.15 -15.64
CA VAL A 87 -3.03 -14.30 -17.10
C VAL A 87 -1.79 -13.72 -17.77
N ALA A 88 -1.38 -12.51 -17.39
CA ALA A 88 -0.18 -11.88 -17.92
C ALA A 88 1.09 -12.72 -17.63
N TYR A 89 1.19 -13.33 -16.45
CA TYR A 89 2.28 -14.25 -16.15
C TYR A 89 2.33 -15.41 -17.15
N TYR A 90 1.23 -16.13 -17.37
CA TYR A 90 1.24 -17.29 -18.27
C TYR A 90 1.45 -16.90 -19.75
N VAL A 91 0.87 -15.77 -20.18
CA VAL A 91 0.94 -15.33 -21.58
C VAL A 91 2.29 -14.67 -21.90
N LEU A 92 2.81 -13.85 -20.98
CA LEU A 92 3.98 -13.01 -21.26
C LEU A 92 5.30 -13.64 -20.79
N SER A 93 5.30 -14.61 -19.86
CA SER A 93 6.54 -15.24 -19.37
C SER A 93 7.52 -15.70 -20.44
N PRO A 94 7.09 -16.30 -21.58
CA PRO A 94 8.01 -16.70 -22.65
C PRO A 94 8.85 -15.54 -23.22
N PHE A 95 8.36 -14.30 -23.13
CA PHE A 95 9.01 -13.11 -23.69
C PHE A 95 9.95 -12.39 -22.70
N PHE A 96 10.00 -12.84 -21.43
CA PHE A 96 10.80 -12.19 -20.40
C PHE A 96 12.01 -13.05 -20.01
N PRO A 97 13.22 -12.69 -20.46
CA PRO A 97 14.41 -13.43 -20.07
C PRO A 97 14.67 -13.29 -18.56
N ASN A 98 15.11 -14.39 -17.96
CA ASN A 98 15.32 -14.52 -16.52
C ASN A 98 16.63 -13.82 -16.11
N ASN A 99 16.60 -12.49 -15.99
CA ASN A 99 17.74 -11.67 -15.62
C ASN A 99 17.58 -11.08 -14.21
N HIS A 100 18.52 -11.40 -13.33
CA HIS A 100 18.50 -10.98 -11.92
C HIS A 100 18.57 -9.45 -11.74
N ARG A 101 19.43 -8.74 -12.48
CA ARG A 101 19.53 -7.27 -12.38
C ARG A 101 18.23 -6.58 -12.80
N ALA A 102 17.60 -7.09 -13.86
CA ALA A 102 16.32 -6.57 -14.33
C ALA A 102 15.18 -6.85 -13.33
N SER A 103 15.29 -7.92 -12.53
CA SER A 103 14.34 -8.23 -11.45
C SER A 103 14.39 -7.19 -10.32
N MET A 104 15.59 -6.76 -9.89
CA MET A 104 15.73 -5.70 -8.88
C MET A 104 15.19 -4.35 -9.37
N SER A 105 15.47 -3.99 -10.62
CA SER A 105 14.91 -2.75 -11.21
C SER A 105 13.39 -2.79 -11.28
N GLY A 106 12.79 -3.94 -11.63
CA GLY A 106 11.34 -4.12 -11.62
C GLY A 106 10.75 -4.03 -10.22
N LEU A 107 11.43 -4.59 -9.22
CA LEU A 107 11.00 -4.51 -7.82
C LEU A 107 10.99 -3.06 -7.31
N ARG A 108 12.06 -2.31 -7.56
CA ARG A 108 12.13 -0.86 -7.26
C ARG A 108 10.99 -0.09 -7.92
N TRP A 109 10.67 -0.43 -9.18
CA TRP A 109 9.56 0.22 -9.89
C TRP A 109 8.20 -0.05 -9.24
N VAL A 110 7.95 -1.30 -8.81
CA VAL A 110 6.73 -1.66 -8.08
C VAL A 110 6.63 -0.89 -6.77
N TYR A 111 7.71 -0.87 -5.98
CA TYR A 111 7.72 -0.13 -4.72
C TYR A 111 7.56 1.37 -4.91
N ALA A 112 8.29 1.97 -5.86
CA ALA A 112 8.14 3.39 -6.20
C ALA A 112 6.71 3.72 -6.62
N SER A 113 6.08 2.86 -7.43
CA SER A 113 4.69 3.02 -7.84
C SER A 113 3.73 2.95 -6.65
N ALA A 114 3.88 1.95 -5.78
CA ALA A 114 3.05 1.80 -4.58
C ALA A 114 3.22 2.98 -3.61
N PHE A 115 4.47 3.39 -3.38
CA PHE A 115 4.83 4.51 -2.51
C PHE A 115 4.27 5.83 -3.04
N ALA A 116 4.39 6.09 -4.34
CA ALA A 116 3.81 7.27 -4.98
C ALA A 116 2.28 7.32 -4.82
N ASN A 117 1.59 6.20 -5.03
CA ASN A 117 0.13 6.14 -4.89
C ASN A 117 -0.33 6.34 -3.43
N ALA A 118 0.34 5.71 -2.46
CA ALA A 118 0.03 5.89 -1.04
C ALA A 118 0.29 7.33 -0.59
N THR A 119 1.44 7.88 -0.98
CA THR A 119 1.85 9.25 -0.61
C THR A 119 0.95 10.29 -1.24
N LEU A 120 0.60 10.14 -2.53
CA LEU A 120 -0.25 11.09 -3.23
C LEU A 120 -1.63 11.21 -2.59
N THR A 121 -2.28 10.09 -2.26
CA THR A 121 -3.61 10.11 -1.65
C THR A 121 -3.59 10.70 -0.23
N HIS A 122 -2.55 10.42 0.55
CA HIS A 122 -2.32 11.03 1.87
C HIS A 122 -2.08 12.54 1.76
N LEU A 123 -1.16 12.97 0.90
CA LEU A 123 -0.82 14.38 0.73
C LEU A 123 -1.99 15.19 0.17
N VAL A 124 -2.73 14.68 -0.81
CA VAL A 124 -3.91 15.38 -1.34
C VAL A 124 -4.94 15.62 -0.23
N SER A 125 -5.20 14.62 0.61
CA SER A 125 -6.14 14.75 1.74
C SER A 125 -5.70 15.82 2.73
N TRP A 126 -4.41 15.87 3.07
CA TRP A 126 -3.85 16.89 3.95
C TRP A 126 -3.83 18.28 3.32
N ILE A 127 -3.37 18.40 2.07
CA ILE A 127 -3.22 19.68 1.38
C ILE A 127 -4.59 20.32 1.17
N VAL A 128 -5.57 19.58 0.65
CA VAL A 128 -6.93 20.12 0.42
C VAL A 128 -7.55 20.58 1.72
N SER A 129 -7.39 19.80 2.79
CA SER A 129 -7.97 20.14 4.08
C SER A 129 -7.27 21.33 4.75
N LEU A 130 -5.93 21.39 4.74
CA LEU A 130 -5.18 22.52 5.30
C LEU A 130 -5.38 23.81 4.48
N ALA A 131 -5.57 23.69 3.18
CA ALA A 131 -5.81 24.83 2.31
C ALA A 131 -7.13 25.55 2.65
N THR A 132 -8.13 24.87 3.23
CA THR A 132 -9.36 25.55 3.68
C THR A 132 -9.12 26.50 4.86
N VAL A 133 -8.03 26.29 5.62
CA VAL A 133 -7.61 27.16 6.72
C VAL A 133 -6.61 28.21 6.25
N ALA A 134 -5.63 27.80 5.43
CA ALA A 134 -4.55 28.69 5.00
C ALA A 134 -5.01 29.70 3.94
N VAL A 135 -5.87 29.29 3.00
CA VAL A 135 -6.35 30.11 1.89
C VAL A 135 -7.84 29.84 1.61
N PRO A 136 -8.75 30.17 2.56
CA PRO A 136 -10.17 29.85 2.44
C PRO A 136 -10.83 30.42 1.18
N GLY A 137 -10.33 31.55 0.66
CA GLY A 137 -10.86 32.19 -0.56
C GLY A 137 -10.73 31.37 -1.84
N LEU A 138 -9.99 30.25 -1.85
CA LEU A 138 -9.93 29.32 -2.98
C LEU A 138 -11.12 28.34 -3.01
N PHE A 139 -11.89 28.25 -1.92
CA PHE A 139 -12.98 27.29 -1.76
C PHE A 139 -14.33 28.00 -1.76
N ASN A 140 -15.36 27.30 -2.23
CA ASN A 140 -16.73 27.74 -2.03
C ASN A 140 -17.09 27.61 -0.53
N GLU A 141 -17.69 28.66 0.05
CA GLU A 141 -18.03 28.75 1.47
C GLU A 141 -18.80 27.53 1.98
N GLN A 142 -19.67 26.94 1.14
CA GLN A 142 -20.46 25.77 1.50
C GLN A 142 -19.62 24.53 1.85
N TYR A 143 -18.39 24.42 1.33
CA TYR A 143 -17.52 23.26 1.55
C TYR A 143 -16.42 23.50 2.60
N LEU A 144 -16.25 24.74 3.06
CA LEU A 144 -15.17 25.07 4.00
C LEU A 144 -15.27 24.26 5.31
N SER A 145 -16.47 24.14 5.86
CA SER A 145 -16.72 23.38 7.08
C SER A 145 -16.43 21.88 6.90
N ASP A 146 -16.93 21.28 5.82
CA ASP A 146 -16.83 19.84 5.58
C ASP A 146 -15.41 19.39 5.26
N LEU A 147 -14.63 20.25 4.59
CA LEU A 147 -13.23 20.01 4.24
C LEU A 147 -12.25 20.47 5.34
N HIS A 148 -12.72 21.10 6.42
CA HIS A 148 -11.85 21.57 7.50
C HIS A 148 -11.09 20.42 8.19
N PRO A 149 -9.80 20.58 8.58
CA PRO A 149 -9.01 19.49 9.16
C PRO A 149 -9.63 18.86 10.40
N SER A 150 -10.24 19.68 11.27
CA SER A 150 -10.93 19.19 12.47
C SER A 150 -12.15 18.34 12.14
N LYS A 151 -12.78 18.54 10.98
CA LYS A 151 -13.88 17.71 10.51
C LYS A 151 -13.35 16.50 9.79
N VAL A 152 -12.44 16.63 8.82
CA VAL A 152 -11.89 15.56 7.96
C VAL A 152 -11.11 14.50 8.74
N PHE A 153 -10.36 14.87 9.77
CA PHE A 153 -9.50 13.96 10.53
C PHE A 153 -10.02 13.65 11.94
N ALA A 154 -11.23 14.10 12.32
CA ALA A 154 -11.82 13.74 13.60
C ALA A 154 -12.07 12.22 13.71
N ILE A 155 -11.68 11.61 14.82
CA ILE A 155 -11.94 10.19 15.09
C ILE A 155 -12.92 10.11 16.27
N PRO A 156 -14.24 10.09 16.01
CA PRO A 156 -15.21 9.93 17.07
C PRO A 156 -15.07 8.52 17.67
N LEU A 157 -14.95 8.47 18.99
CA LEU A 157 -14.83 7.21 19.71
C LEU A 157 -16.20 6.51 19.74
N PRO A 158 -16.28 5.18 19.56
CA PRO A 158 -17.55 4.45 19.59
C PRO A 158 -18.36 4.64 20.88
N TRP A 159 -17.68 4.90 22.00
CA TRP A 159 -18.28 5.14 23.32
C TRP A 159 -18.48 6.62 23.66
N SER A 160 -18.28 7.55 22.71
CA SER A 160 -18.45 8.99 22.95
C SER A 160 -19.91 9.45 23.02
N GLY A 161 -20.87 8.57 22.72
CA GLY A 161 -22.29 8.92 22.62
C GLY A 161 -22.64 9.74 21.37
N ALA A 162 -21.71 9.88 20.41
CA ALA A 162 -21.95 10.53 19.14
C ALA A 162 -23.11 9.85 18.39
N LYS A 163 -24.12 10.64 18.02
CA LYS A 163 -25.24 10.19 17.19
C LYS A 163 -24.96 10.59 15.76
N VAL A 164 -25.14 9.64 14.86
CA VAL A 164 -25.01 9.86 13.41
C VAL A 164 -26.33 10.43 12.91
N GLU A 165 -26.30 11.61 12.31
CA GLU A 165 -27.50 12.28 11.80
C GLU A 165 -27.83 11.82 10.37
N THR A 166 -26.81 11.46 9.59
CA THR A 166 -26.96 11.05 8.18
C THR A 166 -26.18 9.79 7.84
N VAL A 167 -26.64 9.04 6.83
CA VAL A 167 -25.90 7.86 6.33
C VAL A 167 -24.48 8.23 5.90
N ALA A 168 -24.29 9.39 5.26
CA ALA A 168 -22.98 9.86 4.84
C ALA A 168 -22.01 10.05 6.01
N GLU A 169 -22.48 10.66 7.10
CA GLU A 169 -21.70 10.83 8.33
C GLU A 169 -21.34 9.48 8.96
N GLY A 170 -22.30 8.55 9.02
CA GLY A 170 -22.06 7.21 9.55
C GLY A 170 -21.04 6.42 8.75
N VAL A 171 -21.14 6.46 7.42
CA VAL A 171 -20.15 5.86 6.52
C VAL A 171 -18.78 6.50 6.70
N HIS A 172 -18.70 7.82 6.88
CA HIS A 172 -17.44 8.51 7.11
C HIS A 172 -16.77 8.09 8.43
N TYR A 173 -17.53 8.00 9.52
CA TYR A 173 -17.02 7.52 10.80
C TYR A 173 -16.53 6.09 10.71
N PHE A 174 -17.30 5.23 10.04
CA PHE A 174 -16.93 3.85 9.79
C PHE A 174 -15.63 3.74 8.98
N LEU A 175 -15.52 4.45 7.85
CA LEU A 175 -14.35 4.39 6.95
C LEU A 175 -13.07 4.90 7.60
N ARG A 176 -13.15 5.85 8.54
CA ARG A 176 -11.98 6.31 9.31
C ARG A 176 -11.42 5.21 10.21
N TRP A 177 -12.29 4.52 10.93
CA TRP A 177 -11.87 3.37 11.74
C TRP A 177 -11.40 2.23 10.85
N ASP A 178 -12.06 1.99 9.72
CA ASP A 178 -11.67 0.98 8.75
C ASP A 178 -10.24 1.24 8.23
N TYR A 179 -9.96 2.48 7.83
CA TYR A 179 -8.64 2.93 7.39
C TYR A 179 -7.60 2.87 8.52
N LEU A 180 -7.92 3.36 9.72
CA LEU A 180 -6.97 3.43 10.84
C LEU A 180 -6.50 2.04 11.26
N ILE A 181 -7.44 1.12 11.50
CA ILE A 181 -7.12 -0.24 11.94
C ILE A 181 -6.40 -1.01 10.83
N GLY A 182 -6.90 -0.91 9.59
CA GLY A 182 -6.29 -1.63 8.47
C GLY A 182 -4.87 -1.14 8.18
N SER A 183 -4.65 0.18 8.15
CA SER A 183 -3.33 0.76 7.89
C SER A 183 -2.34 0.55 9.04
N ALA A 184 -2.79 0.60 10.29
CA ALA A 184 -1.97 0.23 11.45
C ALA A 184 -1.55 -1.25 11.37
N GLY A 185 -2.46 -2.15 10.97
CA GLY A 185 -2.15 -3.56 10.74
C GLY A 185 -1.06 -3.76 9.68
N VAL A 186 -1.15 -3.07 8.54
CA VAL A 186 -0.13 -3.12 7.48
C VAL A 186 1.21 -2.57 7.98
N LEU A 187 1.20 -1.46 8.73
CA LEU A 187 2.43 -0.87 9.25
C LEU A 187 3.12 -1.79 10.28
N LEU A 188 2.36 -2.37 11.21
CA LEU A 188 2.89 -3.34 12.18
C LEU A 188 3.46 -4.57 11.49
N TRP A 189 2.78 -5.05 10.44
CA TRP A 189 3.25 -6.14 9.60
C TRP A 189 4.60 -5.82 8.94
N ALA A 190 4.70 -4.69 8.25
CA ALA A 190 5.92 -4.26 7.59
C ALA A 190 7.06 -4.04 8.60
N LEU A 191 6.76 -3.42 9.75
CA LEU A 191 7.72 -3.19 10.83
C LEU A 191 8.28 -4.50 11.39
N THR A 192 7.41 -5.51 11.55
CA THR A 192 7.82 -6.85 12.02
C THR A 192 8.74 -7.50 11.01
N LEU A 193 8.36 -7.52 9.72
CA LEU A 193 9.17 -8.09 8.65
C LEU A 193 10.52 -7.40 8.49
N TYR A 194 10.54 -6.06 8.57
CA TYR A 194 11.75 -5.25 8.54
C TYR A 194 12.68 -5.62 9.69
N SER A 195 12.15 -5.66 10.91
CA SER A 195 12.91 -5.92 12.13
C SER A 195 13.50 -7.34 12.14
N VAL A 196 12.73 -8.34 11.69
CA VAL A 196 13.21 -9.72 11.58
C VAL A 196 14.35 -9.82 10.55
N ALA A 197 14.19 -9.24 9.37
CA ALA A 197 15.22 -9.28 8.34
C ALA A 197 16.51 -8.56 8.79
N HIS A 198 16.40 -7.38 9.39
CA HIS A 198 17.56 -6.64 9.91
C HIS A 198 18.25 -7.39 11.04
N LYS A 199 17.49 -7.98 11.97
CA LYS A 199 18.07 -8.78 13.04
C LYS A 199 18.79 -10.02 12.50
N GLN A 200 18.28 -10.65 11.46
CA GLN A 200 18.89 -11.86 10.90
C GLN A 200 20.12 -11.59 10.02
N ILE A 201 20.11 -10.48 9.27
CA ILE A 201 21.19 -10.15 8.34
C ILE A 201 22.28 -9.29 9.01
N LEU A 202 21.88 -8.30 9.81
CA LEU A 202 22.79 -7.32 10.43
C LEU A 202 22.99 -7.52 11.94
N SER A 203 22.36 -8.54 12.55
CA SER A 203 22.42 -8.88 13.98
C SER A 203 21.97 -7.78 14.95
N THR A 204 21.51 -6.63 14.46
CA THR A 204 21.14 -5.45 15.27
C THR A 204 19.95 -4.72 14.68
N VAL A 205 19.13 -4.11 15.54
CA VAL A 205 18.03 -3.21 15.17
C VAL A 205 18.06 -2.01 16.10
N SER A 206 18.30 -0.81 15.57
CA SER A 206 18.25 0.43 16.33
C SER A 206 16.79 0.89 16.50
N TRP A 207 16.11 0.37 17.52
CA TRP A 207 14.70 0.70 17.78
C TRP A 207 14.39 2.21 17.86
N PRO A 208 15.19 3.05 18.55
CA PRO A 208 14.91 4.49 18.58
C PRO A 208 14.93 5.12 17.19
N GLY A 209 15.95 4.81 16.38
CA GLY A 209 16.07 5.31 15.01
C GLY A 209 14.94 4.80 14.11
N LEU A 210 14.54 3.54 14.28
CA LEU A 210 13.43 2.95 13.54
C LEU A 210 12.10 3.61 13.89
N LEU A 211 11.83 3.87 15.17
CA LEU A 211 10.61 4.55 15.61
C LEU A 211 10.55 6.00 15.08
N VAL A 212 11.66 6.73 15.14
CA VAL A 212 11.75 8.08 14.56
C VAL A 212 11.47 8.04 13.06
N LYS A 213 12.10 7.11 12.34
CA LYS A 213 11.87 6.92 10.92
C LYS A 213 10.42 6.64 10.59
N VAL A 214 9.80 5.69 11.29
CA VAL A 214 8.38 5.32 11.08
C VAL A 214 7.47 6.50 11.37
N ALA A 215 7.72 7.26 12.43
CA ALA A 215 6.95 8.46 12.75
C ALA A 215 7.05 9.50 11.63
N VAL A 216 8.27 9.83 11.18
CA VAL A 216 8.49 10.80 10.10
C VAL A 216 7.83 10.34 8.79
N LEU A 217 8.04 9.10 8.39
CA LEU A 217 7.44 8.55 7.17
C LEU A 217 5.91 8.52 7.27
N THR A 218 5.35 8.15 8.42
CA THR A 218 3.89 8.11 8.61
C THR A 218 3.28 9.50 8.49
N ILE A 219 3.94 10.53 9.03
CA ILE A 219 3.49 11.93 8.90
C ILE A 219 3.52 12.37 7.43
N LEU A 220 4.61 12.09 6.71
CA LEU A 220 4.82 12.58 5.35
C LEU A 220 4.04 11.80 4.27
N THR A 221 3.87 10.50 4.46
CA THR A 221 3.41 9.58 3.40
C THR A 221 2.19 8.75 3.82
N GLY A 222 1.78 8.86 5.08
CA GLY A 222 0.77 8.02 5.68
C GLY A 222 1.32 6.68 6.18
N PRO A 223 0.57 5.96 7.02
CA PRO A 223 0.99 4.67 7.58
C PRO A 223 1.24 3.60 6.51
N THR A 224 0.47 3.59 5.43
CA THR A 224 0.67 2.65 4.31
C THR A 224 1.90 3.01 3.48
N GLY A 225 2.18 4.30 3.23
CA GLY A 225 3.41 4.76 2.57
C GLY A 225 4.65 4.38 3.37
N ALA A 226 4.63 4.60 4.69
CA ALA A 226 5.69 4.16 5.58
C ALA A 226 5.90 2.64 5.54
N ALA A 227 4.82 1.86 5.51
CA ALA A 227 4.91 0.40 5.39
C ALA A 227 5.55 -0.05 4.06
N VAL A 228 5.22 0.61 2.95
CA VAL A 228 5.83 0.35 1.63
C VAL A 228 7.33 0.61 1.68
N GLU A 229 7.76 1.73 2.26
CA GLU A 229 9.19 2.07 2.38
C GLU A 229 9.96 1.05 3.22
N LEU A 230 9.41 0.64 4.37
CA LEU A 230 10.01 -0.42 5.19
C LEU A 230 10.16 -1.74 4.42
N MET A 231 9.15 -2.11 3.63
CA MET A 231 9.21 -3.32 2.80
C MET A 231 10.23 -3.18 1.67
N TRP A 232 10.32 -2.00 1.05
CA TRP A 232 11.29 -1.73 0.01
C TRP A 232 12.72 -1.90 0.55
N GLU A 233 13.06 -1.23 1.65
CA GLU A 233 14.41 -1.34 2.24
C GLU A 233 14.75 -2.74 2.72
N ARG A 234 13.77 -3.42 3.33
CA ARG A 234 13.92 -4.84 3.72
C ARG A 234 14.33 -5.66 2.51
N ASP A 235 13.60 -5.56 1.41
CA ASP A 235 13.84 -6.41 0.25
C ASP A 235 15.17 -6.04 -0.43
N GLU A 236 15.53 -4.75 -0.49
CA GLU A 236 16.87 -4.34 -0.96
C GLU A 236 17.99 -4.92 -0.11
N LEU A 237 17.87 -4.88 1.22
CA LEU A 237 18.84 -5.47 2.14
C LEU A 237 18.96 -6.98 1.88
N VAL A 238 17.84 -7.69 1.79
CA VAL A 238 17.82 -9.13 1.55
C VAL A 238 18.47 -9.48 0.22
N PHE A 239 18.14 -8.78 -0.87
CA PHE A 239 18.74 -9.01 -2.19
C PHE A 239 20.24 -8.73 -2.20
N LYS A 240 20.68 -7.65 -1.56
CA LYS A 240 22.09 -7.25 -1.52
C LYS A 240 22.95 -8.28 -0.79
N GLU A 241 22.56 -8.67 0.41
CA GLU A 241 23.39 -9.51 1.29
C GLU A 241 23.28 -11.00 0.96
N THR A 242 22.10 -11.49 0.58
CA THR A 242 21.88 -12.93 0.30
C THR A 242 22.00 -13.29 -1.19
N GLY A 243 21.77 -12.34 -2.11
CA GLY A 243 21.91 -12.55 -3.54
C GLY A 243 23.37 -12.57 -4.03
N GLY A 244 24.23 -11.72 -3.44
CA GLY A 244 25.66 -11.64 -3.76
C GLY A 244 26.46 -12.86 -3.29
N SER A 245 26.15 -13.37 -2.10
CA SER A 245 26.82 -14.52 -1.47
C SER A 245 26.81 -15.78 -2.36
N ARG A 246 25.74 -16.01 -3.12
CA ARG A 246 25.64 -17.14 -4.07
C ARG A 246 26.47 -16.91 -5.34
N GLN A 247 26.58 -15.67 -5.83
CA GLN A 247 27.40 -15.37 -7.02
C GLN A 247 28.89 -15.50 -6.71
N GLN A 248 29.31 -15.14 -5.50
CA GLN A 248 30.67 -15.37 -5.00
C GLN A 248 30.98 -16.87 -4.95
N ALA A 249 30.12 -17.66 -4.29
CA ALA A 249 30.29 -19.12 -4.19
C ALA A 249 30.27 -19.85 -5.55
N ILE A 250 29.50 -19.35 -6.53
CA ILE A 250 29.48 -19.90 -7.90
C ILE A 250 30.76 -19.51 -8.67
N LYS A 251 31.29 -18.29 -8.47
CA LYS A 251 32.57 -17.88 -9.06
C LYS A 251 33.71 -18.72 -8.50
N ASP A 252 33.76 -18.91 -7.18
CA ASP A 252 34.81 -19.68 -6.51
C ASP A 252 34.80 -21.16 -6.94
N LYS A 253 33.63 -21.72 -7.24
CA LYS A 253 33.49 -23.08 -7.81
C LYS A 253 33.89 -23.20 -9.29
N LYS A 254 33.94 -22.11 -10.05
CA LYS A 254 34.35 -22.10 -11.47
C LYS A 254 35.83 -21.79 -11.66
N SER A 255 36.51 -21.34 -10.60
CA SER A 255 37.96 -21.10 -10.57
C SER A 255 38.77 -22.28 -10.02
N LEU A 256 38.09 -23.38 -9.66
CA LEU A 256 38.66 -24.68 -9.30
C LEU A 256 38.46 -25.66 -10.45
#